data_AF-Q832H1-F1
#
_entry.id   AF-Q832H1-F1
#
_cell.length_a   1.000
_cell.length_b   1.000
_cell.length_c   1.000
_cell.angle_alpha   90.00
_cell.angle_beta   90.00
_cell.angle_gamma   90.00
#
_symmetry.space_group_name_H-M   'P 1'
#
loop_
_entity.id
_entity.type
_entity.pdbx_description
1 polymer ?
#
loop_
_entity_poly.entity_id
_entity_poly.type
_entity_poly.pdbx_seq_one_letter_code
_entity_poly.pdbx_strand_id
1 'polypeptide(L)'
;MTEKKFIQDPWAKMTTRNGLAGDEVISALQKSIRRGKEKDACEFAYEMYITSPQFEEKLWRRLLAISVEDIGMGNPIAALMINNLNMMRKEFQYNESDRAMFFFHAIRYLCGSEKDRSSDLLKNIVIKSFAMGYVPEIPDIALDKHTTRGQEMGRGSEHFLHEASKVIPQAKVENDYKEQYEEIIKKYDPNHVVPSTFVFNPWQV
;
A
#
# COMPACT_ATOMS: atom_id res chain seq x y z
N MET A 1 -27.33 -31.87 15.70
CA MET A 1 -26.40 -32.03 14.57
C MET A 1 -25.51 -30.81 14.56
N THR A 2 -24.23 -30.96 14.88
CA THR A 2 -23.26 -29.86 14.83
C THR A 2 -23.15 -29.41 13.38
N GLU A 3 -23.59 -28.17 13.09
CA GLU A 3 -23.31 -27.54 11.80
C GLU A 3 -21.81 -27.69 11.54
N LYS A 4 -21.44 -28.40 10.47
CA LYS A 4 -20.07 -28.42 9.98
C LYS A 4 -19.75 -27.00 9.59
N LYS A 5 -19.08 -26.25 10.49
CA LYS A 5 -18.51 -24.93 10.18
C LYS A 5 -17.70 -25.10 8.91
N PHE A 6 -18.19 -24.51 7.82
CA PHE A 6 -17.44 -24.46 6.58
C PHE A 6 -16.20 -23.62 6.84
N ILE A 7 -15.07 -24.29 7.04
CA ILE A 7 -13.79 -23.61 7.16
C ILE A 7 -13.48 -23.04 5.77
N GLN A 8 -13.65 -21.72 5.66
CA GLN A 8 -13.45 -20.97 4.41
C GLN A 8 -11.96 -20.79 4.11
N ASP A 9 -11.11 -20.70 5.14
CA ASP A 9 -9.67 -20.55 4.97
C ASP A 9 -9.05 -21.89 4.48
N PRO A 10 -8.46 -21.93 3.27
CA PRO A 10 -7.79 -23.13 2.79
C PRO A 10 -6.63 -23.57 3.69
N TRP A 11 -5.94 -22.65 4.36
CA TRP A 11 -4.78 -22.95 5.21
C TRP A 11 -5.16 -23.69 6.49
N ALA A 12 -6.38 -23.49 7.00
CA ALA A 12 -6.91 -24.18 8.16
C ALA A 12 -7.24 -25.67 7.90
N LYS A 13 -7.16 -26.10 6.64
CA LYS A 13 -7.28 -27.51 6.23
C LYS A 13 -5.92 -28.13 5.88
N MET A 14 -4.85 -27.35 5.91
CA MET A 14 -3.51 -27.80 5.56
C MET A 14 -2.73 -28.14 6.82
N THR A 15 -1.88 -29.14 6.72
CA THR A 15 -0.91 -29.50 7.74
C THR A 15 0.49 -29.22 7.22
N THR A 16 1.36 -28.69 8.06
CA THR A 16 2.76 -28.44 7.71
C THR A 16 3.57 -29.73 7.67
N ARG A 17 4.82 -29.65 7.21
CA ARG A 17 5.73 -30.82 7.16
C ARG A 17 5.81 -31.56 8.49
N ASN A 18 5.86 -30.83 9.59
CA ASN A 18 6.00 -31.40 10.94
C ASN A 18 4.66 -31.57 11.69
N GLY A 19 3.52 -31.61 10.97
CA GLY A 19 2.24 -31.95 11.59
C GLY A 19 1.50 -30.77 12.25
N LEU A 20 1.94 -29.52 12.07
CA LEU A 20 1.28 -28.35 12.65
C LEU A 20 0.12 -27.86 11.77
N ALA A 21 -0.87 -27.21 12.38
CA ALA A 21 -1.97 -26.58 11.64
C ALA A 21 -1.45 -25.37 10.84
N GLY A 22 -1.74 -25.34 9.54
CA GLY A 22 -1.16 -24.35 8.62
C GLY A 22 -1.53 -22.91 8.94
N ASP A 23 -2.79 -22.65 9.26
CA ASP A 23 -3.29 -21.33 9.68
C ASP A 23 -2.69 -20.87 11.01
N GLU A 24 -2.48 -21.78 11.96
CA GLU A 24 -1.82 -21.49 13.23
C GLU A 24 -0.36 -21.10 13.04
N VAL A 25 0.40 -21.79 12.18
CA VAL A 25 1.79 -21.44 11.86
C VAL A 25 1.88 -20.06 11.20
N ILE A 26 1.00 -19.78 10.24
CA ILE A 26 0.90 -18.45 9.58
C ILE A 26 0.58 -17.35 10.61
N SER A 27 -0.36 -17.63 11.51
CA SER A 27 -0.79 -16.74 12.58
C SER A 27 0.33 -16.48 13.60
N ALA A 28 1.10 -17.52 13.93
CA ALA A 28 2.21 -17.47 14.87
C ALA A 28 3.38 -16.64 14.31
N LEU A 29 3.76 -16.84 13.04
CA LEU A 29 4.74 -16.01 12.33
C LEU A 29 4.47 -14.51 12.53
N GLN A 30 3.25 -14.07 12.18
CA GLN A 30 2.87 -12.67 12.29
C GLN A 30 2.93 -12.17 13.75
N LYS A 31 2.36 -12.95 14.66
CA LYS A 31 2.26 -12.60 16.08
C LYS A 31 3.63 -12.52 16.76
N SER A 32 4.61 -13.31 16.31
CA SER A 32 5.99 -13.25 16.76
C SER A 32 6.68 -11.99 16.25
N ILE A 33 6.54 -11.66 14.95
CA ILE A 33 7.13 -10.43 14.38
C ILE A 33 6.58 -9.17 15.05
N ARG A 34 5.25 -9.09 15.22
CA ARG A 34 4.56 -7.99 15.92
C ARG A 34 5.14 -7.74 17.33
N ARG A 35 5.64 -8.79 17.99
CA ARG A 35 6.18 -8.73 19.36
C ARG A 35 7.71 -8.72 19.42
N GLY A 36 8.39 -8.60 18.29
CA GLY A 36 9.86 -8.62 18.22
C GLY A 36 10.48 -9.97 18.61
N LYS A 37 9.72 -11.07 18.55
CA LYS A 37 10.23 -12.41 18.85
C LYS A 37 10.92 -13.01 17.63
N GLU A 38 12.14 -12.53 17.35
CA GLU A 38 12.91 -12.85 16.15
C GLU A 38 13.09 -14.36 15.91
N LYS A 39 13.62 -15.09 16.89
CA LYS A 39 13.88 -16.54 16.75
C LYS A 39 12.59 -17.33 16.50
N ASP A 40 11.56 -17.10 17.31
CA ASP A 40 10.26 -17.76 17.16
C ASP A 40 9.66 -17.49 15.77
N ALA A 41 9.72 -16.25 15.28
CA ALA A 41 9.23 -15.91 13.94
C ALA A 41 9.99 -16.66 12.83
N CYS A 42 11.31 -16.76 12.95
CA CYS A 42 12.15 -17.51 12.02
C CYS A 42 11.82 -19.01 12.03
N GLU A 43 11.54 -19.61 13.18
CA GLU A 43 11.14 -21.02 13.29
C GLU A 43 9.82 -21.30 12.55
N PHE A 44 8.80 -20.45 12.73
CA PHE A 44 7.54 -20.60 11.98
C PHE A 44 7.70 -20.32 10.48
N ALA A 45 8.53 -19.35 10.09
CA ALA A 45 8.81 -19.10 8.67
C ALA A 45 9.54 -20.27 8.01
N TYR A 46 10.51 -20.87 8.72
CA TYR A 46 11.22 -22.04 8.23
C TYR A 46 10.29 -23.24 8.09
N GLU A 47 9.38 -23.46 9.05
CA GLU A 47 8.34 -24.49 8.94
C GLU A 47 7.49 -24.31 7.67
N MET A 48 7.06 -23.07 7.38
CA MET A 48 6.34 -22.76 6.15
C MET A 48 7.20 -23.07 4.91
N TYR A 49 8.45 -22.60 4.89
CA TYR A 49 9.36 -22.79 3.75
C TYR A 49 9.57 -24.27 3.41
N ILE A 50 9.87 -25.10 4.41
CA ILE A 50 10.12 -26.54 4.19
C ILE A 50 8.84 -27.31 3.89
N THR A 51 7.67 -26.78 4.23
CA THR A 51 6.40 -27.47 3.94
C THR A 51 6.12 -27.55 2.44
N SER A 52 6.18 -26.42 1.72
CA SER A 52 5.96 -26.39 0.27
C SER A 52 6.28 -25.02 -0.35
N PRO A 53 6.49 -24.95 -1.68
CA PRO A 53 6.57 -23.67 -2.39
C PRO A 53 5.34 -22.77 -2.17
N GLN A 54 4.14 -23.34 -2.03
CA GLN A 54 2.91 -22.58 -1.79
C GLN A 54 2.92 -21.91 -0.42
N PHE A 55 3.42 -22.61 0.61
CA PHE A 55 3.62 -22.02 1.93
C PHE A 55 4.71 -20.95 1.92
N GLU A 56 5.77 -21.11 1.11
CA GLU A 56 6.75 -20.05 0.92
C GLU A 56 6.11 -18.79 0.30
N GLU A 57 5.31 -18.92 -0.75
CA GLU A 57 4.60 -17.76 -1.32
C GLU A 57 3.65 -17.11 -0.30
N LYS A 58 3.00 -17.91 0.56
CA LYS A 58 2.18 -17.39 1.65
C LYS A 58 3.00 -16.66 2.72
N LEU A 59 4.19 -17.17 3.07
CA LEU A 59 5.15 -16.53 3.97
C LEU A 59 5.48 -15.13 3.48
N TRP A 60 5.90 -14.99 2.22
CA TRP A 60 6.26 -13.68 1.67
C TRP A 60 5.09 -12.72 1.53
N ARG A 61 3.90 -13.22 1.15
CA ARG A 61 2.66 -12.41 1.18
C ARG A 61 2.36 -11.91 2.60
N ARG A 62 2.64 -12.71 3.63
CA ARG A 62 2.50 -12.26 5.02
C ARG A 62 3.55 -11.24 5.42
N LEU A 63 4.83 -11.44 5.06
CA LEU A 63 5.89 -10.47 5.36
C LEU A 63 5.59 -9.10 4.75
N LEU A 64 5.11 -9.07 3.49
CA LEU A 64 4.63 -7.84 2.85
C LEU A 64 3.51 -7.18 3.64
N ALA A 65 2.46 -7.93 4.01
CA ALA A 65 1.35 -7.39 4.80
C ALA A 65 1.82 -6.87 6.17
N ILE A 66 2.70 -7.61 6.86
CA ILE A 66 3.25 -7.25 8.18
C ILE A 66 4.07 -5.96 8.10
N SER A 67 4.83 -5.74 7.03
CA SER A 67 5.63 -4.52 6.82
C SER A 67 4.79 -3.23 6.80
N VAL A 68 3.50 -3.31 6.48
CA VAL A 68 2.58 -2.15 6.49
C VAL A 68 1.56 -2.21 7.64
N GLU A 69 1.19 -3.41 8.10
CA GLU A 69 0.18 -3.63 9.15
C GLU A 69 0.77 -3.45 10.56
N ASP A 70 1.97 -3.96 10.80
CA ASP A 70 2.59 -4.09 12.12
C ASP A 70 3.85 -3.22 12.31
N ILE A 71 4.47 -2.82 11.20
CA ILE A 71 5.59 -1.88 11.18
C ILE A 71 5.10 -0.47 10.80
N GLY A 72 4.33 -0.36 9.71
CA GLY A 72 3.58 0.85 9.36
C GLY A 72 4.45 2.10 9.33
N MET A 73 3.97 3.18 9.97
CA MET A 73 4.70 4.45 10.04
C MET A 73 5.90 4.43 11.00
N GLY A 74 6.06 3.37 11.80
CA GLY A 74 7.25 3.18 12.65
C GLY A 74 8.52 2.96 11.83
N ASN A 75 8.38 2.42 10.61
CA ASN A 75 9.47 2.36 9.64
C ASN A 75 8.90 2.32 8.20
N PRO A 76 8.67 3.49 7.58
CA PRO A 76 8.02 3.58 6.27
C PRO A 76 8.77 2.89 5.13
N ILE A 77 10.09 2.71 5.25
CA ILE A 77 10.89 2.03 4.21
C ILE A 77 10.83 0.50 4.31
N ALA A 78 10.17 -0.06 5.33
CA ALA A 78 10.12 -1.50 5.54
C ALA A 78 9.45 -2.24 4.39
N ALA A 79 8.35 -1.70 3.84
CA ALA A 79 7.65 -2.31 2.71
C ALA A 79 8.55 -2.42 1.46
N LEU A 80 9.39 -1.40 1.22
CA LEU A 80 10.35 -1.40 0.11
C LEU A 80 11.41 -2.49 0.33
N MET A 81 11.99 -2.56 1.54
CA MET A 81 13.00 -3.56 1.89
C MET A 81 12.46 -4.99 1.72
N ILE A 82 11.25 -5.27 2.23
CA ILE A 82 10.65 -6.61 2.13
C ILE A 82 10.29 -6.96 0.69
N ASN A 83 9.81 -6.00 -0.10
CA ASN A 83 9.57 -6.23 -1.52
C ASN A 83 10.86 -6.59 -2.27
N ASN A 84 11.95 -5.86 -2.03
CA ASN A 84 13.23 -6.13 -2.67
C ASN A 84 13.78 -7.51 -2.27
N LEU A 85 13.72 -7.90 -0.99
CA LEU A 85 14.13 -9.24 -0.54
C LEU A 85 13.27 -10.34 -1.19
N ASN A 86 11.96 -10.10 -1.35
CA ASN A 86 11.05 -11.02 -2.01
C ASN A 86 11.36 -11.17 -3.52
N MET A 87 11.82 -10.11 -4.17
CA MET A 87 12.27 -10.16 -5.55
C MET A 87 13.61 -10.90 -5.66
N MET A 88 14.60 -10.53 -4.85
CA MET A 88 15.94 -11.13 -4.88
C MET A 88 15.90 -12.64 -4.65
N ARG A 89 15.06 -13.16 -3.74
CA ARG A 89 14.95 -14.61 -3.54
C ARG A 89 14.55 -15.38 -4.80
N LYS A 90 13.87 -14.76 -5.77
CA LYS A 90 13.39 -15.41 -6.99
C LYS A 90 14.51 -15.73 -7.98
N GLU A 91 15.68 -15.12 -7.81
CA GLU A 91 16.89 -15.46 -8.56
C GLU A 91 17.51 -16.80 -8.12
N PHE A 92 17.03 -17.36 -7.00
CA PHE A 92 17.52 -18.61 -6.41
C PHE A 92 16.46 -19.70 -6.57
N GLN A 93 16.87 -20.95 -6.83
CA GLN A 93 15.92 -22.05 -6.96
C GLN A 93 15.25 -22.40 -5.61
N TYR A 94 14.00 -22.86 -5.66
CA TYR A 94 13.36 -23.41 -4.46
C TYR A 94 14.14 -24.63 -3.99
N ASN A 95 14.56 -24.67 -2.71
CA ASN A 95 15.48 -25.62 -2.06
C ASN A 95 16.97 -25.21 -2.02
N GLU A 96 17.36 -24.14 -2.70
CA GLU A 96 18.72 -23.61 -2.59
C GLU A 96 18.96 -23.05 -1.18
N SER A 97 20.14 -23.30 -0.60
CA SER A 97 20.45 -22.94 0.78
C SER A 97 20.30 -21.44 1.04
N ASP A 98 20.81 -20.64 0.09
CA ASP A 98 20.92 -19.19 0.24
C ASP A 98 19.56 -18.50 0.09
N ARG A 99 18.61 -19.16 -0.59
CA ARG A 99 17.23 -18.66 -0.73
C ARG A 99 16.55 -18.44 0.62
N ALA A 100 16.82 -19.29 1.61
CA ALA A 100 16.20 -19.13 2.92
C ALA A 100 16.69 -17.86 3.64
N MET A 101 17.94 -17.45 3.40
CA MET A 101 18.57 -16.29 4.06
C MET A 101 17.76 -15.01 3.89
N PHE A 102 17.07 -14.84 2.76
CA PHE A 102 16.25 -13.66 2.48
C PHE A 102 15.08 -13.50 3.44
N PHE A 103 14.34 -14.57 3.76
CA PHE A 103 13.23 -14.45 4.70
C PHE A 103 13.72 -14.36 6.14
N PHE A 104 14.84 -15.01 6.49
CA PHE A 104 15.50 -14.79 7.78
C PHE A 104 15.86 -13.31 7.93
N HIS A 105 16.55 -12.72 6.96
CA HIS A 105 16.94 -11.31 6.99
C HIS A 105 15.72 -10.37 7.07
N ALA A 106 14.68 -10.65 6.28
CA ALA A 106 13.41 -9.92 6.34
C ALA A 106 12.80 -9.93 7.75
N ILE A 107 12.73 -11.10 8.39
CA ILE A 107 12.15 -11.26 9.73
C ILE A 107 12.95 -10.50 10.77
N ARG A 108 14.29 -10.60 10.75
CA ARG A 108 15.17 -9.85 11.65
C ARG A 108 14.94 -8.35 11.53
N TYR A 109 14.89 -7.86 10.29
CA TYR A 109 14.63 -6.46 9.99
C TYR A 109 13.26 -5.97 10.52
N LEU A 110 12.19 -6.74 10.29
CA LEU A 110 10.85 -6.40 10.80
C LEU A 110 10.77 -6.47 12.33
N CYS A 111 11.37 -7.48 12.94
CA CYS A 111 11.43 -7.62 14.40
C CYS A 111 12.17 -6.46 15.06
N GLY A 112 13.28 -6.00 14.47
CA GLY A 112 14.06 -4.86 14.95
C GLY A 112 13.48 -3.48 14.64
N SER A 113 12.49 -3.36 13.75
CA SER A 113 11.85 -2.08 13.41
C SER A 113 10.93 -1.59 14.53
N GLU A 114 10.73 -0.27 14.65
CA GLU A 114 9.66 0.29 15.47
C GLU A 114 8.28 -0.18 14.96
N LYS A 115 7.36 -0.47 15.89
CA LYS A 115 6.05 -1.05 15.57
C LYS A 115 4.99 0.04 15.52
N ASP A 116 4.26 0.12 14.42
CA ASP A 116 3.07 0.95 14.29
C ASP A 116 1.94 0.14 13.63
N ARG A 117 0.76 0.23 14.25
CA ARG A 117 -0.48 -0.40 13.74
C ARG A 117 -1.52 0.62 13.29
N SER A 118 -1.18 1.91 13.28
CA SER A 118 -2.13 2.99 12.99
C SER A 118 -2.78 2.86 11.60
N SER A 119 -2.03 2.39 10.60
CA SER A 119 -2.54 2.16 9.24
C SER A 119 -3.64 1.08 9.21
N ASP A 120 -3.45 -0.05 9.92
CA ASP A 120 -4.48 -1.10 10.03
C ASP A 120 -5.71 -0.61 10.79
N LEU A 121 -5.50 0.16 11.87
CA LEU A 121 -6.60 0.74 12.64
C LEU A 121 -7.42 1.72 11.79
N LEU A 122 -6.77 2.65 11.08
CA LEU A 122 -7.44 3.62 10.21
C LEU A 122 -8.24 2.90 9.10
N LYS A 123 -7.63 1.92 8.43
CA LYS A 123 -8.32 1.08 7.44
C LYS A 123 -9.58 0.44 8.01
N ASN A 124 -9.49 -0.14 9.21
CA ASN A 124 -10.63 -0.79 9.86
C ASN A 124 -11.71 0.21 10.30
N ILE A 125 -11.34 1.43 10.71
CA ILE A 125 -12.30 2.51 10.98
C ILE A 125 -13.09 2.83 9.71
N VAL A 126 -12.41 3.11 8.59
CA VAL A 126 -13.06 3.48 7.33
C VAL A 126 -13.98 2.37 6.83
N ILE A 127 -13.50 1.13 6.75
CA ILE A 127 -14.30 -0.01 6.25
C ILE A 127 -15.56 -0.21 7.10
N LYS A 128 -15.43 -0.15 8.43
CA LYS A 128 -16.57 -0.34 9.33
C LYS A 128 -17.53 0.84 9.26
N SER A 129 -17.05 2.07 9.15
CA SER A 129 -17.91 3.24 8.96
C SER A 129 -18.75 3.10 7.69
N PHE A 130 -18.14 2.69 6.57
CA PHE A 130 -18.88 2.42 5.33
C PHE A 130 -19.92 1.32 5.50
N ALA A 131 -19.58 0.22 6.19
CA ALA A 131 -20.53 -0.84 6.50
C ALA A 131 -21.70 -0.38 7.39
N MET A 132 -21.52 0.69 8.16
CA MET A 132 -22.56 1.34 8.97
C MET A 132 -23.30 2.47 8.21
N GLY A 133 -23.10 2.60 6.90
CA GLY A 133 -23.81 3.56 6.05
C GLY A 133 -23.16 4.94 5.94
N TYR A 134 -21.98 5.16 6.52
CA TYR A 134 -21.22 6.38 6.26
C TYR A 134 -20.69 6.38 4.82
N VAL A 135 -20.89 7.50 4.12
CA VAL A 135 -20.19 7.83 2.88
C VAL A 135 -19.74 9.29 2.97
N PRO A 136 -18.52 9.64 2.54
CA PRO A 136 -18.05 11.01 2.61
C PRO A 136 -18.83 11.89 1.62
N GLU A 137 -19.06 13.14 2.01
CA GLU A 137 -19.50 14.16 1.07
C GLU A 137 -18.33 14.56 0.15
N ILE A 138 -18.64 14.86 -1.11
CA ILE A 138 -17.64 15.38 -2.04
C ILE A 138 -17.34 16.83 -1.64
N PRO A 139 -16.11 17.16 -1.23
CA PRO A 139 -15.79 18.52 -0.82
C PRO A 139 -15.83 19.47 -2.01
N ASP A 140 -16.17 20.74 -1.77
CA ASP A 140 -16.30 21.76 -2.82
C ASP A 140 -15.00 21.93 -3.63
N ILE A 141 -13.84 21.82 -2.98
CA ILE A 141 -12.53 21.92 -3.64
C ILE A 141 -12.29 20.83 -4.71
N ALA A 142 -13.00 19.70 -4.62
CA ALA A 142 -12.93 18.65 -5.64
C ALA A 142 -13.75 18.96 -6.89
N LEU A 143 -14.63 19.97 -6.86
CA LEU A 143 -15.38 20.43 -8.03
C LEU A 143 -14.51 21.44 -8.80
N ASP A 144 -13.71 20.96 -9.75
CA ASP A 144 -12.77 21.78 -10.51
C ASP A 144 -13.00 21.71 -12.02
N LYS A 145 -12.04 22.25 -12.79
CA LYS A 145 -12.06 22.30 -14.26
C LYS A 145 -12.14 20.92 -14.95
N HIS A 146 -11.86 19.83 -14.24
CA HIS A 146 -11.93 18.45 -14.74
C HIS A 146 -13.24 17.75 -14.36
N THR A 147 -14.12 18.41 -13.58
CA THR A 147 -15.41 17.86 -13.17
C THR A 147 -16.56 18.57 -13.87
N THR A 148 -17.62 17.83 -14.23
CA THR A 148 -18.82 18.41 -14.87
C THR A 148 -19.44 19.52 -14.03
N ARG A 149 -19.65 19.29 -12.73
CA ARG A 149 -20.21 20.30 -11.82
C ARG A 149 -19.29 21.51 -11.67
N GLY A 150 -17.97 21.32 -11.59
CA GLY A 150 -17.03 22.44 -11.52
C GLY A 150 -17.05 23.31 -12.80
N GLN A 151 -17.13 22.68 -13.97
CA GLN A 151 -17.26 23.39 -15.25
C GLN A 151 -18.59 24.17 -15.35
N GLU A 152 -19.70 23.57 -14.94
CA GLU A 152 -21.01 24.25 -14.85
C GLU A 152 -20.98 25.45 -13.91
N MET A 153 -20.15 25.39 -12.84
CA MET A 153 -19.89 26.50 -11.93
C MET A 153 -18.89 27.54 -12.50
N GLY A 154 -18.42 27.37 -13.73
CA GLY A 154 -17.46 28.27 -14.37
C GLY A 154 -16.01 28.12 -13.86
N ARG A 155 -15.68 27.03 -13.15
CA ARG A 155 -14.35 26.84 -12.58
C ARG A 155 -13.38 26.36 -13.67
N GLY A 156 -12.48 27.25 -14.08
CA GLY A 156 -11.44 26.99 -15.09
C GLY A 156 -10.02 26.95 -14.54
N SER A 157 -9.04 27.25 -15.39
CA SER A 157 -7.60 27.26 -15.03
C SER A 157 -7.25 28.22 -13.89
N GLU A 158 -7.95 29.35 -13.77
CA GLU A 158 -7.77 30.30 -12.67
C GLU A 158 -8.12 29.67 -11.32
N HIS A 159 -9.36 29.17 -11.16
CA HIS A 159 -9.79 28.48 -9.94
C HIS A 159 -8.85 27.32 -9.60
N PHE A 160 -8.38 26.58 -10.60
CA PHE A 160 -7.42 25.51 -10.38
C PHE A 160 -6.11 26.02 -9.79
N LEU A 161 -5.49 27.06 -10.39
CA LEU A 161 -4.21 27.60 -9.95
C LEU A 161 -4.24 28.18 -8.53
N HIS A 162 -5.35 28.83 -8.17
CA HIS A 162 -5.46 29.55 -6.90
C HIS A 162 -6.08 28.71 -5.79
N GLU A 163 -6.93 27.72 -6.09
CA GLU A 163 -7.63 26.92 -5.08
C GLU A 163 -7.35 25.42 -5.21
N ALA A 164 -7.73 24.80 -6.33
CA ALA A 164 -7.71 23.33 -6.44
C ALA A 164 -6.30 22.71 -6.46
N SER A 165 -5.28 23.45 -6.90
CA SER A 165 -3.90 22.97 -6.98
C SER A 165 -3.06 23.26 -5.73
N LYS A 166 -3.67 23.71 -4.63
CA LYS A 166 -2.96 23.94 -3.36
C LYS A 166 -2.45 22.60 -2.80
N VAL A 167 -1.17 22.54 -2.43
CA VAL A 167 -0.54 21.37 -1.81
C VAL A 167 -0.17 21.66 -0.36
N ILE A 168 -0.42 20.71 0.54
CA ILE A 168 -0.20 20.90 1.98
C ILE A 168 0.40 19.61 2.57
N PRO A 169 1.57 19.66 3.23
CA PRO A 169 2.47 20.81 3.32
C PRO A 169 3.15 21.12 1.98
N GLN A 170 3.31 22.39 1.66
CA GLN A 170 4.05 22.82 0.47
C GLN A 170 5.55 22.90 0.79
N ALA A 171 6.39 22.29 -0.07
CA ALA A 171 7.83 22.44 0.01
C ALA A 171 8.26 23.88 -0.35
N LYS A 172 9.46 24.29 0.07
CA LYS A 172 10.03 25.58 -0.36
C LYS A 172 10.24 25.56 -1.89
N VAL A 173 9.70 26.55 -2.58
CA VAL A 173 9.87 26.73 -4.04
C VAL A 173 10.81 27.92 -4.28
N GLU A 174 11.77 27.76 -5.18
CA GLU A 174 12.80 28.79 -5.48
C GLU A 174 12.63 29.44 -6.87
N ASN A 175 11.75 28.89 -7.71
CA ASN A 175 11.37 29.47 -9.00
C ASN A 175 10.06 30.27 -8.90
N ASP A 176 9.76 31.03 -9.94
CA ASP A 176 8.60 31.93 -10.07
C ASP A 176 7.55 31.38 -11.07
N TYR A 177 7.51 30.07 -11.29
CA TYR A 177 6.66 29.48 -12.34
C TYR A 177 5.17 29.66 -12.07
N LYS A 178 4.77 29.75 -10.80
CA LYS A 178 3.36 30.00 -10.46
C LYS A 178 2.94 31.40 -10.90
N GLU A 179 3.78 32.38 -10.63
CA GLU A 179 3.60 33.78 -10.99
C GLU A 179 3.64 33.97 -12.51
N GLN A 180 4.60 33.34 -13.20
CA GLN A 180 4.65 33.34 -14.66
C GLN A 180 3.39 32.73 -15.28
N TYR A 181 2.92 31.59 -14.75
CA TYR A 181 1.72 30.94 -15.26
C TYR A 181 0.45 31.75 -15.01
N GLU A 182 0.36 32.43 -13.88
CA GLU A 182 -0.74 33.36 -13.58
C GLU A 182 -0.84 34.48 -14.63
N GLU A 183 0.29 35.07 -15.01
CA GLU A 183 0.35 36.10 -16.06
C GLU A 183 0.01 35.55 -17.46
N ILE A 184 0.33 34.28 -17.74
CA ILE A 184 -0.07 33.62 -18.99
C ILE A 184 -1.58 33.38 -19.02
N ILE A 185 -2.19 32.90 -17.94
CA ILE A 185 -3.64 32.63 -17.88
C ILE A 185 -4.46 33.90 -18.15
N LYS A 186 -4.00 35.07 -17.67
CA LYS A 186 -4.65 36.36 -17.95
C LYS A 186 -4.73 36.71 -19.44
N LYS A 187 -3.86 36.13 -20.27
CA LYS A 187 -3.74 36.41 -21.71
C LYS A 187 -4.17 35.26 -22.61
N TYR A 188 -4.16 34.03 -22.09
CA TYR A 188 -4.41 32.82 -22.85
C TYR A 188 -5.91 32.66 -23.16
N ASP A 189 -6.24 32.49 -24.43
CA ASP A 189 -7.58 32.13 -24.90
C ASP A 189 -7.52 30.82 -25.69
N PRO A 190 -8.19 29.75 -25.25
CA PRO A 190 -8.18 28.46 -25.93
C PRO A 190 -8.78 28.50 -27.34
N ASN A 191 -9.59 29.50 -27.67
CA ASN A 191 -10.18 29.67 -29.00
C ASN A 191 -9.25 30.43 -29.98
N HIS A 192 -8.18 31.05 -29.48
CA HIS A 192 -7.24 31.85 -30.26
C HIS A 192 -5.81 31.33 -30.10
N VAL A 193 -5.61 30.08 -30.51
CA VAL A 193 -4.31 29.40 -30.48
C VAL A 193 -3.72 29.26 -31.89
N VAL A 194 -2.41 29.02 -31.99
CA VAL A 194 -1.75 28.83 -33.29
C VAL A 194 -2.17 27.51 -33.96
N PRO A 195 -2.18 27.42 -35.31
CA PRO A 195 -2.57 26.18 -36.00
C PRO A 195 -1.70 24.96 -35.67
N SER A 196 -0.47 25.19 -35.22
CA SER A 196 0.46 24.15 -34.78
C SER A 196 0.31 23.74 -33.32
N THR A 197 -0.68 24.29 -32.58
CA THR A 197 -0.89 23.95 -31.18
C THR A 197 -1.17 22.46 -31.03
N PHE A 198 -0.41 21.82 -30.16
CA PHE A 198 -0.59 20.41 -29.84
C PHE A 198 -1.88 20.22 -29.03
N VAL A 199 -2.70 19.25 -29.44
CA VAL A 199 -3.95 18.92 -28.75
C VAL A 199 -3.74 17.66 -27.92
N PHE A 200 -3.78 17.81 -26.60
CA PHE A 200 -3.72 16.69 -25.67
C PHE A 200 -5.05 15.90 -25.66
N ASN A 201 -4.98 14.61 -25.32
CA ASN A 201 -6.17 13.77 -25.19
C ASN A 201 -7.00 14.22 -23.98
N PRO A 202 -8.24 14.70 -24.16
CA PRO A 202 -9.03 15.29 -23.08
C PRO A 202 -9.53 14.27 -22.03
N TRP A 203 -9.41 12.96 -22.30
CA TRP A 203 -9.86 11.90 -21.38
C TRP A 203 -8.73 11.32 -20.50
N GLN A 204 -7.50 11.78 -20.69
CA GLN A 204 -6.33 11.35 -19.91
C GLN A 204 -5.74 12.48 -19.06
N VAL A 205 -6.58 13.46 -18.70
CA VAL A 205 -6.20 14.68 -17.97
C VAL A 205 -6.72 14.61 -16.54
#